data_AF-A0A0F9D9R0-F1
#
_entry.id   AF-A0A0F9D9R0-F1
#
_cell.length_a   1.000
_cell.length_b   1.000
_cell.length_c   1.000
_cell.angle_alpha   90.00
_cell.angle_beta   90.00
_cell.angle_gamma   90.00
#
_symmetry.space_group_name_H-M   'P 1'
#
loop_
_entity.id
_entity.type
_entity.pdbx_description
1 polymer ?
#
loop_
_entity_poly.entity_id
_entity_poly.type
_entity_poly.pdbx_seq_one_letter_code
_entity_poly.pdbx_strand_id
1 'polypeptide(L)'
;IIVVITIVAAVFLVTKSGRSKMLHVFKTIEDKGLALIKKALMALILYCKKPLVLIAAILLTVICQVMSIFSIYLVCRGMQIEASFIYYLAFFPTSWVIGVIPISVGGAGIMEGVLNTLFGKVATISTDDIAIPGLIQRVIFLTASLPGLIIHLKGHHLPSNTTDKQDFSVDSQQKFT
;
A
#
# COMPACT_ATOMS: atom_id res chain seq x y z
N ILE A 1 3.41 24.73 18.36
CA ILE A 1 4.01 23.46 17.86
C ILE A 1 4.84 23.70 16.60
N ILE A 2 4.25 24.22 15.51
CA ILE A 2 4.98 24.49 14.25
C ILE A 2 6.21 25.38 14.46
N VAL A 3 6.07 26.52 15.15
CA VAL A 3 7.18 27.47 15.41
C VAL A 3 8.34 26.85 16.21
N VAL A 4 8.03 25.97 17.16
CA VAL A 4 9.05 25.29 17.99
C VAL A 4 9.85 24.29 17.16
N ILE A 5 9.18 23.57 16.24
CA ILE A 5 9.83 22.65 15.30
C ILE A 5 10.77 23.42 14.36
N THR A 6 10.37 24.61 13.89
CA THR A 6 11.21 25.44 13.01
C THR A 6 12.47 25.92 13.71
N ILE A 7 12.36 26.34 14.97
CA ILE A 7 13.50 26.84 15.76
C ILE A 7 14.47 25.69 16.08
N VAL A 8 13.96 24.52 16.47
CA VAL A 8 14.79 23.34 16.73
C VAL A 8 15.49 22.86 15.45
N ALA A 9 14.80 22.86 14.31
CA ALA A 9 15.40 22.51 13.02
C ALA A 9 16.49 23.51 12.59
N ALA A 10 16.27 24.81 12.81
CA ALA A 10 17.26 25.85 12.50
C ALA A 10 18.52 25.73 13.38
N VAL A 11 18.35 25.50 14.69
CA VAL A 11 19.48 25.29 15.63
C VAL A 11 20.25 24.01 15.28
N PHE A 12 19.55 22.94 14.89
CA PHE A 12 20.17 21.69 14.47
C PHE A 12 20.98 21.82 13.17
N LEU A 13 20.53 22.67 12.23
CA LEU A 13 21.24 22.95 10.97
C LEU A 13 22.46 23.88 11.12
N VAL A 14 22.47 24.73 12.15
CA VAL A 14 23.58 25.67 12.43
C VAL A 14 24.73 25.00 13.20
N THR A 15 24.46 23.90 13.91
CA THR A 15 25.48 23.22 14.71
C THR A 15 26.44 22.43 13.80
N LYS A 16 27.76 22.70 13.85
CA LYS A 16 28.80 22.08 12.99
C LYS A 16 28.78 20.54 12.96
N SER A 17 28.35 19.88 14.05
CA SER A 17 28.16 18.42 14.12
C SER A 17 26.94 17.90 13.32
N GLY A 18 25.93 18.74 13.08
CA GLY A 18 24.75 18.42 12.29
C GLY A 18 25.04 18.31 10.79
N ARG A 19 25.81 19.26 10.24
CA ARG A 19 26.17 19.26 8.80
C ARG A 19 26.99 18.04 8.36
N SER A 20 27.94 17.59 9.20
CA SER A 20 28.79 16.43 8.88
C SER A 20 28.01 15.10 8.97
N LYS A 21 27.12 14.95 9.97
CA LYS A 21 26.20 13.80 10.05
C LYS A 21 25.16 13.81 8.94
N MET A 22 24.65 15.00 8.56
CA MET A 22 23.67 15.17 7.48
C MET A 22 24.26 14.75 6.13
N LEU A 23 25.51 15.10 5.82
CA LEU A 23 26.18 14.66 4.59
C LEU A 23 26.42 13.14 4.56
N HIS A 24 26.74 12.51 5.69
CA HIS A 24 26.86 11.05 5.77
C HIS A 24 25.51 10.33 5.64
N VAL A 25 24.46 10.87 6.24
CA VAL A 25 23.09 10.35 6.10
C VAL A 25 22.59 10.53 4.67
N PHE A 26 22.86 11.67 4.03
CA PHE A 26 22.53 11.90 2.62
C PHE A 26 23.23 10.92 1.69
N LYS A 27 24.56 10.70 1.86
CA LYS A 27 25.27 9.68 1.09
C LYS A 27 24.75 8.27 1.34
N THR A 28 24.45 7.93 2.59
CA THR A 28 23.89 6.60 2.93
C THR A 28 22.49 6.40 2.32
N ILE A 29 21.68 7.47 2.26
CA ILE A 29 20.35 7.45 1.62
C ILE A 29 20.48 7.39 0.10
N GLU A 30 21.42 8.12 -0.51
CA GLU A 30 21.70 8.04 -1.94
C GLU A 30 22.17 6.64 -2.33
N ASP A 31 23.17 6.09 -1.66
CA ASP A 31 23.74 4.78 -2.01
C ASP A 31 22.73 3.66 -1.82
N LYS A 32 21.94 3.69 -0.74
CA LYS A 32 20.87 2.70 -0.51
C LYS A 32 19.68 2.91 -1.45
N GLY A 33 19.30 4.15 -1.73
CA GLY A 33 18.22 4.50 -2.65
C GLY A 33 18.54 4.10 -4.09
N LEU A 34 19.74 4.44 -4.58
CA LEU A 34 20.24 4.02 -5.89
C LEU A 34 20.37 2.49 -5.98
N ALA A 35 20.79 1.81 -4.92
CA ALA A 35 20.84 0.35 -4.90
C ALA A 35 19.43 -0.28 -4.96
N LEU A 36 18.45 0.27 -4.24
CA LEU A 36 17.06 -0.20 -4.29
C LEU A 36 16.40 0.08 -5.65
N ILE A 37 16.62 1.25 -6.22
CA ILE A 37 16.12 1.62 -7.56
C ILE A 37 16.76 0.73 -8.63
N LYS A 38 18.08 0.50 -8.59
CA LYS A 38 18.75 -0.42 -9.53
C LYS A 38 18.22 -1.84 -9.42
N LYS A 39 17.99 -2.35 -8.19
CA LYS A 39 17.35 -3.65 -7.98
C LYS A 39 15.93 -3.71 -8.51
N ALA A 40 15.12 -2.68 -8.27
CA ALA A 40 13.75 -2.59 -8.77
C ALA A 40 13.71 -2.51 -10.30
N LEU A 41 14.59 -1.72 -10.91
CA LEU A 41 14.73 -1.61 -12.37
C LEU A 41 15.23 -2.92 -12.99
N MET A 42 16.22 -3.58 -12.39
CA MET A 42 16.66 -4.91 -12.87
C MET A 42 15.54 -5.94 -12.76
N ALA A 43 14.79 -5.96 -11.67
CA ALA A 43 13.63 -6.83 -11.52
C ALA A 43 12.56 -6.50 -12.58
N LEU A 44 12.27 -5.23 -12.81
CA LEU A 44 11.31 -4.80 -13.83
C LEU A 44 11.75 -5.21 -15.24
N ILE A 45 13.02 -4.99 -15.59
CA ILE A 45 13.58 -5.42 -16.88
C ILE A 45 13.49 -6.95 -17.04
N LEU A 46 13.76 -7.71 -15.97
CA LEU A 46 13.64 -9.16 -15.98
C LEU A 46 12.19 -9.62 -16.16
N TYR A 47 11.23 -8.94 -15.51
CA TYR A 47 9.80 -9.18 -15.68
C TYR A 47 9.33 -8.83 -17.11
N CYS A 48 9.81 -7.72 -17.68
CA CYS A 48 9.50 -7.31 -19.04
C CYS A 48 10.01 -8.28 -20.12
N LYS A 49 11.05 -9.08 -19.82
CA LYS A 49 11.52 -10.15 -20.73
C LYS A 49 10.56 -11.35 -20.83
N LYS A 50 9.56 -11.45 -19.94
CA LYS A 50 8.55 -12.52 -19.94
C LYS A 50 7.13 -11.93 -20.07
N PRO A 51 6.71 -11.49 -21.26
CA PRO A 51 5.43 -10.80 -21.46
C PRO A 51 4.23 -11.67 -21.03
N LEU A 52 4.30 -12.99 -21.19
CA LEU A 52 3.25 -13.91 -20.72
C LEU A 52 3.04 -13.86 -19.21
N VAL A 53 4.12 -13.79 -18.43
CA VAL A 53 4.04 -13.71 -16.96
C VAL A 53 3.46 -12.35 -16.54
N LEU A 54 3.86 -11.28 -17.23
CA LEU A 54 3.32 -9.95 -16.98
C LEU A 54 1.82 -9.87 -17.28
N ILE A 55 1.38 -10.41 -18.42
CA ILE A 55 -0.05 -10.46 -18.79
C ILE A 55 -0.83 -11.30 -17.77
N ALA A 56 -0.31 -12.47 -17.39
CA ALA A 56 -0.95 -13.31 -16.38
C ALA A 56 -1.07 -12.59 -15.02
N ALA A 57 -0.04 -11.86 -14.60
CA ALA A 57 -0.07 -11.07 -13.37
C ALA A 57 -1.08 -9.92 -13.41
N ILE A 58 -1.17 -9.21 -14.54
CA ILE A 58 -2.15 -8.14 -14.76
C ILE A 58 -3.57 -8.72 -14.75
N LEU A 59 -3.81 -9.80 -15.49
CA LEU A 59 -5.11 -10.47 -15.54
C LEU A 59 -5.52 -10.96 -14.14
N LEU A 60 -4.61 -11.61 -13.42
CA LEU A 60 -4.86 -12.04 -12.06
C LEU A 60 -5.23 -10.86 -11.15
N THR A 61 -4.51 -9.75 -11.27
CA THR A 61 -4.80 -8.52 -10.52
C THR A 61 -6.17 -7.93 -10.86
N VAL A 62 -6.55 -7.90 -12.14
CA VAL A 62 -7.87 -7.43 -12.58
C VAL A 62 -8.97 -8.35 -12.04
N ILE A 63 -8.78 -9.68 -12.11
CA ILE A 63 -9.73 -10.66 -11.58
C ILE A 63 -9.91 -10.47 -10.07
N CYS A 64 -8.81 -10.32 -9.32
CA CYS A 64 -8.86 -10.06 -7.87
C CYS A 64 -9.63 -8.77 -7.55
N GLN A 65 -9.39 -7.69 -8.31
CA GLN A 65 -10.10 -6.43 -8.12
C GLN A 65 -11.60 -6.56 -8.42
N VAL A 66 -11.97 -7.19 -9.54
CA VAL A 66 -13.38 -7.39 -9.91
C VAL A 66 -14.09 -8.29 -8.90
N MET A 67 -13.46 -9.37 -8.45
CA MET A 67 -14.02 -10.24 -7.40
C MET A 67 -14.25 -9.50 -6.09
N SER A 68 -13.32 -8.60 -5.72
CA SER A 68 -13.45 -7.76 -4.52
C SER A 68 -14.64 -6.81 -4.64
N ILE A 69 -14.78 -6.13 -5.79
CA ILE A 69 -15.90 -5.21 -6.06
C ILE A 69 -17.23 -5.98 -6.12
N PHE A 70 -17.24 -7.17 -6.72
CA PHE A 70 -18.40 -8.03 -6.80
C PHE A 70 -18.89 -8.50 -5.42
N SER A 71 -17.95 -8.80 -4.52
CA SER A 71 -18.26 -9.15 -3.13
C SER A 71 -18.94 -7.98 -2.41
N ILE A 72 -18.43 -6.77 -2.58
CA ILE A 72 -19.04 -5.55 -2.00
C ILE A 72 -20.43 -5.31 -2.58
N TYR A 73 -20.59 -5.45 -3.90
CA TYR A 73 -21.88 -5.30 -4.57
C TYR A 73 -22.94 -6.27 -4.01
N LEU A 74 -22.60 -7.54 -3.78
CA LEU A 74 -23.52 -8.51 -3.19
C LEU A 74 -23.97 -8.11 -1.78
N VAL A 75 -23.03 -7.63 -0.95
CA VAL A 75 -23.35 -7.17 0.41
C VAL A 75 -24.23 -5.93 0.38
N CYS A 76 -23.89 -4.93 -0.43
CA CYS A 76 -24.70 -3.72 -0.58
C CYS A 76 -26.11 -4.02 -1.10
N ARG A 77 -26.25 -4.96 -2.05
CA ARG A 77 -27.55 -5.40 -2.57
C ARG A 77 -28.40 -6.06 -1.48
N GLY A 78 -27.78 -6.82 -0.58
CA GLY A 78 -28.46 -7.39 0.60
C GLY A 78 -28.98 -6.32 1.58
N MET A 79 -28.40 -5.12 1.56
CA MET A 79 -28.79 -3.97 2.38
C MET A 79 -29.75 -3.01 1.65
N GLN A 80 -30.37 -3.44 0.54
CA GLN A 80 -31.33 -2.64 -0.24
C GLN A 80 -30.73 -1.36 -0.86
N ILE A 81 -29.41 -1.32 -1.06
CA ILE A 81 -28.74 -0.22 -1.77
C ILE A 81 -28.88 -0.48 -3.28
N GLU A 82 -29.83 0.21 -3.92
CA GLU A 82 -30.08 0.08 -5.36
C GLU A 82 -29.11 0.95 -6.18
N ALA A 83 -28.00 0.37 -6.60
CA ALA A 83 -27.08 0.97 -7.56
C ALA A 83 -26.63 -0.05 -8.61
N SER A 84 -26.50 0.40 -9.87
CA SER A 84 -26.00 -0.45 -10.96
C SER A 84 -24.55 -0.89 -10.72
N PHE A 85 -24.23 -2.14 -11.04
CA PHE A 85 -22.90 -2.72 -10.88
C PHE A 85 -21.79 -1.92 -11.58
N ILE A 86 -22.11 -1.24 -12.69
CA ILE A 86 -21.18 -0.37 -13.43
C ILE A 86 -20.66 0.78 -12.56
N TYR A 87 -21.49 1.33 -11.67
CA TYR A 87 -21.06 2.39 -10.75
C TYR A 87 -20.08 1.87 -9.71
N TYR A 88 -20.26 0.64 -9.21
CA TYR A 88 -19.29 0.00 -8.32
C TYR A 88 -17.95 -0.22 -9.02
N LEU A 89 -17.94 -0.67 -10.28
CA LEU A 89 -16.71 -0.85 -11.05
C LEU A 89 -15.94 0.45 -11.31
N ALA A 90 -16.60 1.60 -11.35
CA ALA A 90 -15.93 2.89 -11.57
C ALA A 90 -15.52 3.58 -10.27
N PHE A 91 -16.38 3.57 -9.25
CA PHE A 91 -16.16 4.34 -8.02
C PHE A 91 -15.08 3.74 -7.13
N PHE A 92 -14.98 2.41 -7.08
CA PHE A 92 -14.00 1.72 -6.25
C PHE A 92 -12.56 1.91 -6.74
N PRO A 93 -12.21 1.69 -8.02
CA PRO A 93 -10.88 2.01 -8.53
C PRO A 93 -10.53 3.49 -8.39
N THR A 94 -11.52 4.39 -8.59
CA THR A 94 -11.31 5.83 -8.39
C THR A 94 -10.96 6.16 -6.94
N SER A 95 -11.66 5.56 -5.97
CA SER A 95 -11.35 5.75 -4.55
C SER A 95 -9.98 5.18 -4.19
N TRP A 96 -9.57 4.06 -4.80
CA TRP A 96 -8.24 3.48 -4.61
C TRP A 96 -7.12 4.38 -5.12
N VAL A 97 -7.27 4.95 -6.32
CA VAL A 97 -6.31 5.92 -6.88
C VAL A 97 -6.15 7.13 -5.95
N ILE A 98 -7.25 7.65 -5.41
CA ILE A 98 -7.20 8.79 -4.47
C ILE A 98 -6.58 8.37 -3.13
N GLY A 99 -6.83 7.14 -2.66
CA GLY A 99 -6.28 6.65 -1.41
C GLY A 99 -4.77 6.35 -1.44
N VAL A 100 -4.14 6.30 -2.63
CA VAL A 100 -2.67 6.25 -2.76
C VAL A 100 -2.03 7.55 -2.27
N ILE A 101 -2.78 8.66 -2.26
CA ILE A 101 -2.24 9.94 -1.79
C ILE A 101 -1.98 9.82 -0.27
N PRO A 102 -0.73 10.03 0.20
CA PRO A 102 -0.34 9.82 1.59
C PRO A 102 -0.80 10.96 2.51
N ILE A 103 -2.04 11.44 2.34
CA ILE A 103 -2.69 12.40 3.25
C ILE A 103 -3.21 11.66 4.49
N SER A 104 -3.58 10.38 4.37
CA SER A 104 -4.15 9.56 5.44
C SER A 104 -3.52 8.17 5.54
N VAL A 105 -3.43 7.62 6.76
CA VAL A 105 -2.90 6.28 7.02
C VAL A 105 -3.78 5.24 6.34
N GLY A 106 -3.27 4.63 5.27
CA GLY A 106 -3.98 3.62 4.49
C GLY A 106 -5.26 4.13 3.81
N GLY A 107 -5.34 5.44 3.50
CA GLY A 107 -6.52 6.03 2.85
C GLY A 107 -7.78 6.11 3.73
N ALA A 108 -7.63 5.92 5.05
CA ALA A 108 -8.73 5.95 6.02
C ALA A 108 -9.48 7.29 5.97
N GLY A 109 -10.81 7.26 5.98
CA GLY A 109 -11.66 8.46 5.88
C GLY A 109 -11.71 9.09 4.48
N ILE A 110 -10.60 9.10 3.74
CA ILE A 110 -10.55 9.68 2.38
C ILE A 110 -11.29 8.77 1.39
N MET A 111 -10.97 7.48 1.37
CA MET A 111 -11.63 6.52 0.46
C MET A 111 -13.13 6.45 0.75
N GLU A 112 -13.50 6.40 2.03
CA GLU A 112 -14.88 6.39 2.51
C GLU A 112 -15.59 7.69 2.10
N GLY A 113 -14.98 8.85 2.34
CA GLY A 113 -15.53 10.14 1.91
C GLY A 113 -15.74 10.25 0.40
N VAL A 114 -14.78 9.80 -0.40
CA VAL A 114 -14.91 9.77 -1.87
C VAL A 114 -16.09 8.89 -2.28
N LEU A 115 -16.16 7.66 -1.76
CA LEU A 115 -17.28 6.75 -2.07
C LEU A 115 -18.62 7.35 -1.64
N ASN A 116 -18.69 7.97 -0.46
CA ASN A 116 -19.89 8.64 0.02
C ASN A 116 -20.34 9.75 -0.93
N THR A 117 -19.41 10.58 -1.40
CA THR A 117 -19.74 11.67 -2.33
C THR A 117 -20.17 11.17 -3.72
N LEU A 118 -19.59 10.07 -4.20
CA LEU A 118 -19.92 9.50 -5.51
C LEU A 118 -21.27 8.77 -5.46
N PHE A 119 -21.48 7.92 -4.45
CA PHE A 119 -22.73 7.21 -4.25
C PHE A 119 -23.88 8.15 -3.89
N GLY A 120 -23.65 9.19 -3.08
CA GLY A 120 -24.68 10.19 -2.76
C GLY A 120 -25.12 11.05 -3.96
N LYS A 121 -24.35 11.11 -5.04
CA LYS A 121 -24.72 11.84 -6.27
C LYS A 121 -25.49 10.99 -7.28
N VAL A 122 -25.33 9.67 -7.22
CA VAL A 122 -25.73 8.76 -8.31
C VAL A 122 -26.73 7.70 -7.86
N ALA A 123 -26.64 7.27 -6.61
CA ALA A 123 -27.53 6.25 -6.05
C ALA A 123 -28.62 6.93 -5.20
N THR A 124 -29.84 6.42 -5.28
CA THR A 124 -30.98 6.81 -4.44
C THR A 124 -30.83 6.24 -3.04
N ILE A 125 -29.74 6.58 -2.36
CA ILE A 125 -29.40 6.12 -1.02
C ILE A 125 -29.83 7.21 -0.03
N SER A 126 -30.54 6.82 1.02
CA SER A 126 -30.86 7.67 2.15
C SER A 126 -29.57 8.25 2.75
N THR A 127 -29.59 9.51 3.22
CA THR A 127 -28.40 10.19 3.77
C THR A 127 -27.69 9.39 4.87
N ASP A 128 -28.44 8.56 5.59
CA ASP A 128 -27.96 7.73 6.69
C ASP A 128 -27.14 6.52 6.21
N ASP A 129 -27.40 6.03 4.99
CA ASP A 129 -26.83 4.79 4.45
C ASP A 129 -25.64 5.04 3.50
N ILE A 130 -25.33 6.30 3.19
CA ILE A 130 -24.29 6.68 2.22
C ILE A 130 -22.89 6.19 2.64
N ALA A 131 -22.63 6.05 3.96
CA ALA A 131 -21.34 5.60 4.50
C ALA A 131 -21.10 4.08 4.39
N ILE A 132 -22.17 3.30 4.16
CA ILE A 132 -22.15 1.85 4.23
C ILE A 132 -21.19 1.20 3.22
N PRO A 133 -21.16 1.59 1.92
CA PRO A 133 -20.29 0.96 0.93
C PRO A 133 -18.80 1.09 1.26
N GLY A 134 -18.37 2.25 1.78
CA GLY A 134 -16.99 2.49 2.19
C GLY A 134 -16.58 1.64 3.41
N LEU A 135 -17.48 1.48 4.37
CA LEU A 135 -17.24 0.66 5.56
C LEU A 135 -17.18 -0.84 5.22
N ILE A 136 -18.10 -1.33 4.38
CA ILE A 136 -18.11 -2.72 3.91
C ILE A 136 -16.79 -3.07 3.22
N GLN A 137 -16.29 -2.19 2.35
CA GLN A 137 -14.98 -2.37 1.69
C GLN A 137 -13.89 -2.66 2.72
N ARG A 138 -13.89 -1.89 3.82
CA ARG A 138 -12.86 -1.98 4.84
C ARG A 138 -12.96 -3.26 5.64
N VAL A 139 -14.18 -3.68 5.99
CA VAL A 139 -14.42 -4.96 6.65
C VAL A 139 -13.97 -6.12 5.77
N ILE A 140 -14.23 -6.06 4.46
CA ILE A 140 -13.79 -7.09 3.52
C ILE A 140 -12.26 -7.12 3.42
N PHE A 141 -11.59 -5.97 3.33
CA PHE A 141 -10.13 -5.94 3.26
C PHE A 141 -9.46 -6.36 4.57
N LEU A 142 -10.03 -5.99 5.72
CA LEU A 142 -9.55 -6.44 7.03
C LEU A 142 -9.71 -7.95 7.17
N THR A 143 -10.88 -8.51 6.86
CA THR A 143 -11.10 -9.96 6.94
C THR A 143 -10.27 -10.74 5.92
N ALA A 144 -10.06 -10.20 4.72
CA ALA A 144 -9.18 -10.80 3.72
C ALA A 144 -7.69 -10.79 4.12
N SER A 145 -7.27 -9.86 4.99
CA SER A 145 -5.89 -9.79 5.47
C SER A 145 -5.61 -10.64 6.71
N LEU A 146 -6.65 -11.06 7.45
CA LEU A 146 -6.52 -11.97 8.60
C LEU A 146 -5.83 -13.32 8.25
N PRO A 147 -6.19 -14.04 7.18
CA PRO A 147 -5.49 -15.27 6.78
C PRO A 147 -4.00 -15.06 6.53
N GLY A 148 -3.62 -13.93 5.93
CA GLY A 148 -2.22 -13.56 5.71
C GLY A 148 -1.47 -13.36 7.03
N LEU A 149 -2.12 -12.73 8.01
CA LEU A 149 -1.57 -12.55 9.36
C LEU A 149 -1.35 -13.91 10.06
N ILE A 150 -2.29 -14.84 9.94
CA ILE A 150 -2.18 -16.18 10.54
C ILE A 150 -0.99 -16.95 9.94
N ILE A 151 -0.81 -16.90 8.62
CA ILE A 151 0.33 -17.54 7.94
C ILE A 151 1.65 -16.92 8.40
N HIS A 152 1.69 -15.59 8.52
CA HIS A 152 2.89 -14.87 8.97
C HIS A 152 3.25 -15.22 10.42
N LEU A 153 2.27 -15.24 11.32
CA LEU A 153 2.46 -15.62 12.73
C LEU A 153 2.87 -17.09 12.91
N LYS A 154 2.42 -17.98 12.01
CA LYS A 154 2.84 -19.40 12.02
C LYS A 154 4.28 -19.64 11.59
N GLY A 155 5.02 -18.61 11.16
CA GLY A 155 6.49 -18.63 11.18
C GLY A 155 7.18 -19.69 10.31
N HIS A 156 6.49 -20.28 9.32
CA HIS A 156 7.07 -21.28 8.41
C HIS A 156 8.12 -20.71 7.41
N HIS A 157 8.59 -19.47 7.63
CA HIS A 157 9.61 -18.79 6.84
C HIS A 157 10.90 -18.50 7.62
N LEU A 158 11.05 -18.99 8.87
CA LEU A 158 12.37 -18.97 9.49
C LEU A 158 13.19 -20.16 8.97
N PRO A 159 14.36 -19.94 8.32
CA PRO A 159 15.32 -21.02 8.12
C PRO A 159 15.74 -21.52 9.51
N SER A 160 15.26 -22.70 9.89
CA SER A 160 15.56 -23.34 11.17
C SER A 160 17.01 -23.83 11.26
N ASN A 161 17.75 -23.75 10.15
CA ASN A 161 19.04 -24.39 10.00
C ASN A 161 20.13 -23.33 10.18
N THR A 162 20.97 -23.50 11.20
CA THR A 162 22.08 -22.61 11.56
C THR A 162 23.05 -22.34 10.40
N THR A 163 23.07 -23.20 9.38
CA THR A 163 23.84 -23.05 8.13
C THR A 163 23.38 -21.86 7.27
N ASP A 164 22.07 -21.60 7.13
CA ASP A 164 21.53 -20.49 6.32
C ASP A 164 21.85 -19.11 6.91
N LYS A 165 22.02 -19.03 8.25
CA LYS A 165 22.38 -17.79 8.94
C LYS A 165 23.85 -17.41 8.71
N GLN A 166 24.72 -18.40 8.50
CA GLN A 166 26.13 -18.17 8.17
C GLN A 166 26.28 -17.67 6.73
N ASP A 167 25.55 -18.24 5.77
CA ASP A 167 25.63 -17.78 4.37
C ASP A 167 25.11 -16.34 4.18
N PHE A 168 24.04 -15.96 4.91
CA PHE A 168 23.53 -14.59 4.90
C PHE A 168 24.47 -13.57 5.55
N SER A 169 25.26 -13.99 6.54
CA SER A 169 26.25 -13.13 7.19
C SER A 169 27.57 -13.06 6.41
N VAL A 170 27.95 -14.10 5.69
CA VAL A 170 29.13 -14.09 4.80
C VAL A 170 28.89 -13.22 3.56
N ASP A 171 27.73 -13.33 2.91
CA ASP A 171 27.40 -12.52 1.72
C ASP A 171 27.24 -11.02 2.05
N SER A 172 26.80 -10.70 3.28
CA SER A 172 26.73 -9.31 3.75
C SER A 172 28.09 -8.72 4.15
N GLN A 173 29.08 -9.53 4.53
CA GLN A 173 30.44 -9.06 4.84
C GLN A 173 31.33 -8.93 3.59
N GLN A 174 31.17 -9.81 2.58
CA GLN A 174 31.91 -9.71 1.32
C GLN A 174 31.51 -8.49 0.46
N LYS A 175 30.37 -7.85 0.74
CA LYS A 175 29.92 -6.69 -0.03
C LYS A 175 30.44 -5.34 0.47
N PHE A 176 31.20 -5.33 1.56
CA PHE A 176 31.78 -4.12 2.17
C PHE A 176 33.32 -4.15 2.29
N THR A 177 34.00 -5.09 1.61
CA THR A 177 35.46 -5.08 1.40
C THR A 177 35.74 -4.94 -0.09
#